data_AF-A0A1C6NYG6-F1
#
_entry.id   AF-A0A1C6NYG6-F1
#
_cell.length_a   1.000
_cell.length_b   1.000
_cell.length_c   1.000
_cell.angle_alpha   90.00
_cell.angle_beta   90.00
_cell.angle_gamma   90.00
#
_symmetry.space_group_name_H-M   'P 1'
#
loop_
_entity.id
_entity.type
_entity.pdbx_description
1 polymer ?
#
loop_
_entity_poly.entity_id
_entity_poly.type
_entity_poly.pdbx_seq_one_letter_code
_entity_poly.pdbx_strand_id
1 'polypeptide(L)'
;MTTTTPQRQPDPAAPRRPDLRPQFFLDIPQSELVATDTLLQIKDTVIDTVESRAMSVIYGDAGLGKSFSTRATIQEMNPDLILPLDFARSRPGRRICARSCSIR
;
A
#
# COMPACT_ATOMS: atom_id res chain seq x y z
N MET A 1 15.76 -30.13 21.23
CA MET A 1 14.31 -29.92 21.42
C MET A 1 13.85 -28.91 20.37
N THR A 2 13.17 -29.38 19.33
CA THR A 2 12.70 -28.59 18.19
C THR A 2 11.25 -28.18 18.42
N THR A 3 10.98 -26.89 18.61
CA THR A 3 9.63 -26.35 18.62
C THR A 3 9.32 -25.71 17.26
N THR A 4 8.63 -26.48 16.43
CA THR A 4 8.06 -26.05 15.15
C THR A 4 6.80 -25.22 15.43
N THR A 5 6.89 -23.91 15.24
CA THR A 5 5.73 -23.02 15.25
C THR A 5 4.90 -23.26 13.97
N PRO A 6 3.61 -23.59 14.04
CA PRO A 6 2.82 -23.84 12.84
C PRO A 6 2.51 -22.51 12.12
N GLN A 7 3.07 -22.35 10.92
CA GLN A 7 2.68 -21.32 9.97
C GLN A 7 1.24 -21.56 9.52
N ARG A 8 0.32 -20.68 9.94
CA ARG A 8 -1.09 -20.69 9.53
C ARG A 8 -1.19 -20.23 8.08
N GLN A 9 -1.53 -21.17 7.21
CA GLN A 9 -1.77 -20.93 5.78
C GLN A 9 -3.06 -20.10 5.63
N PRO A 10 -3.03 -18.92 4.99
CA PRO A 10 -4.22 -18.07 4.89
C PRO A 10 -5.15 -18.55 3.77
N ASP A 11 -6.44 -18.66 4.10
CA ASP A 11 -7.54 -18.96 3.19
C ASP A 11 -7.61 -17.95 2.02
N PRO A 12 -7.86 -18.40 0.77
CA PRO A 12 -7.76 -17.56 -0.42
C PRO A 12 -8.94 -16.59 -0.65
N ALA A 13 -9.90 -16.48 0.27
CA ALA A 13 -11.18 -15.80 0.02
C ALA A 13 -11.54 -14.63 0.96
N ALA A 14 -10.72 -14.32 1.96
CA ALA A 14 -10.93 -13.12 2.77
C ALA A 14 -10.27 -11.91 2.08
N PRO A 15 -10.91 -10.72 2.03
CA PRO A 15 -10.20 -9.49 1.71
C PRO A 15 -9.01 -9.41 2.65
N ARG A 16 -7.79 -9.44 2.10
CA ARG A 16 -6.58 -9.32 2.92
C ARG A 16 -6.66 -7.95 3.58
N ARG A 17 -7.05 -7.91 4.86
CA ARG A 17 -6.92 -6.69 5.67
C ARG A 17 -5.48 -6.22 5.47
N PRO A 18 -5.27 -4.99 4.99
CA PRO A 18 -3.92 -4.48 4.80
C PRO A 18 -3.16 -4.69 6.11
N ASP A 19 -1.95 -5.24 6.04
CA ASP A 19 -1.07 -5.23 7.20
C ASP A 19 -0.97 -3.78 7.66
N LEU A 20 -1.41 -3.54 8.90
CA LEU A 20 -1.54 -2.22 9.50
C LEU A 20 -0.18 -1.56 9.73
N ARG A 21 0.89 -2.34 9.61
CA ARG A 21 2.26 -1.86 9.78
C ARG A 21 2.71 -1.06 8.54
N PRO A 22 3.53 -0.02 8.73
CA PRO A 22 4.26 0.61 7.65
C PRO A 22 5.04 -0.44 6.86
N GLN A 23 4.73 -0.60 5.58
CA GLN A 23 5.49 -1.51 4.72
C GLN A 23 6.77 -0.81 4.28
N PHE A 24 7.86 -1.09 5.00
CA PHE A 24 9.18 -0.65 4.61
C PHE A 24 9.66 -1.43 3.38
N PHE A 25 10.32 -0.73 2.45
CA PHE A 25 10.78 -1.34 1.20
C PHE A 25 11.76 -2.50 1.42
N LEU A 26 12.63 -2.39 2.42
CA LEU A 26 13.67 -3.38 2.72
C LEU A 26 13.28 -4.36 3.84
N ASP A 27 12.11 -4.19 4.47
CA ASP A 27 11.58 -5.01 5.58
C ASP A 27 12.65 -5.38 6.63
N ILE A 28 13.51 -4.42 6.97
CA ILE A 28 14.63 -4.64 7.90
C ILE A 28 14.07 -4.61 9.32
N PRO A 29 14.47 -5.55 10.21
CA PRO A 29 14.09 -5.49 11.61
C PRO A 29 14.46 -4.14 12.22
N GLN A 30 13.54 -3.55 12.98
CA GLN A 30 13.73 -2.27 13.70
C GLN A 30 13.90 -1.02 12.82
N SER A 31 13.46 -1.06 11.56
CA SER A 31 13.39 0.17 10.76
C SER A 31 12.31 1.09 11.31
N GLU A 32 12.66 2.35 11.56
CA GLU A 32 11.71 3.39 11.96
C GLU A 32 11.51 4.44 10.86
N LEU A 33 10.30 4.98 10.83
CA LEU A 33 9.95 6.06 9.94
C LEU A 33 10.42 7.38 10.56
N VAL A 34 11.27 8.10 9.84
CA VAL A 34 11.84 9.37 10.29
C VAL A 34 11.04 10.53 9.71
N ALA A 35 10.65 11.47 10.57
CA ALA A 35 9.96 12.69 10.20
C ALA A 35 10.89 13.63 9.42
N THR A 36 10.86 13.51 8.10
CA THR A 36 11.52 14.45 7.17
C THR A 36 10.56 15.58 6.81
N ASP A 37 11.07 16.74 6.41
CA ASP A 37 10.23 17.88 5.99
C ASP A 37 9.25 17.49 4.88
N THR A 38 9.72 16.72 3.90
CA THR A 38 8.88 16.19 2.82
C THR A 38 7.78 15.28 3.33
N LEU A 39 8.09 14.41 4.31
CA LEU A 39 7.09 13.54 4.92
C LEU A 39 6.04 14.32 5.69
N LEU A 40 6.44 15.36 6.43
CA LEU A 40 5.52 16.24 7.16
C LEU A 40 4.60 16.99 6.19
N GLN A 41 5.14 17.54 5.10
CA GLN A 41 4.34 18.21 4.06
C GLN A 41 3.33 17.26 3.40
N ILE A 42 3.75 16.04 3.08
CA ILE A 42 2.84 15.02 2.53
C ILE A 42 1.77 14.67 3.56
N LYS A 43 2.15 14.56 4.84
CA LYS A 43 1.19 14.24 5.91
C LYS A 43 0.08 15.28 5.99
N ASP A 44 0.43 16.56 6.03
CA ASP A 44 -0.54 17.66 6.07
C ASP A 44 -1.42 17.67 4.82
N THR A 45 -0.81 17.53 3.64
CA THR A 45 -1.55 17.49 2.36
C THR A 45 -2.57 16.35 2.31
N VAL A 46 -2.19 15.17 2.81
CA VAL A 46 -3.07 13.99 2.79
C VAL A 46 -4.19 14.15 3.82
N ILE A 47 -3.91 14.70 5.01
CA ILE A 47 -4.95 15.01 6.02
C ILE A 47 -6.00 15.96 5.42
N ASP A 48 -5.56 17.09 4.88
CA ASP A 48 -6.46 18.10 4.29
C ASP A 48 -7.31 17.52 3.15
N THR A 49 -6.72 16.65 2.33
CA THR A 49 -7.40 15.97 1.23
C THR A 49 -8.50 15.04 1.75
N VAL A 50 -8.19 14.24 2.78
CA VAL A 50 -9.14 13.31 3.39
C VAL A 50 -10.29 14.05 4.05
N GLU A 51 -10.00 15.13 4.79
CA GLU A 51 -11.01 15.99 5.43
C GLU A 51 -11.94 16.63 4.38
N SER A 52 -11.37 17.10 3.28
CA SER A 52 -12.11 17.71 2.17
C SER A 52 -12.86 16.70 1.30
N ARG A 53 -12.67 15.39 1.52
CA ARG A 53 -13.15 14.30 0.65
C ARG A 53 -12.81 14.54 -0.83
N ALA A 54 -11.63 15.09 -1.07
CA ALA A 54 -11.16 15.46 -2.39
C ALA A 54 -10.23 14.39 -2.98
N MET A 55 -9.90 14.54 -4.26
CA MET A 55 -8.88 13.74 -4.93
C MET A 55 -7.58 14.54 -5.00
N SER A 56 -6.46 13.96 -4.53
CA SER A 56 -5.13 14.55 -4.61
C SER A 56 -4.15 13.61 -5.32
N VAL A 57 -3.18 14.20 -6.03
CA VAL A 57 -2.15 13.47 -6.77
C VAL A 57 -0.78 13.94 -6.28
N ILE A 58 0.03 12.99 -5.80
CA ILE A 58 1.38 13.24 -5.31
C ILE A 58 2.38 12.81 -6.39
N TYR A 59 3.12 13.78 -6.93
CA TYR A 59 4.11 13.59 -7.99
C TYR A 59 5.56 13.75 -7.47
N GLY A 60 6.54 13.31 -8.26
CA GLY A 60 7.97 13.39 -7.95
C GLY A 60 8.74 12.18 -8.47
N ASP A 61 10.06 12.22 -8.37
CA ASP A 61 10.94 11.18 -8.89
C ASP A 61 10.76 9.83 -8.21
N ALA A 62 11.14 8.76 -8.91
CA ALA A 62 11.14 7.40 -8.36
C ALA A 62 12.10 7.32 -7.16
N GLY A 63 11.70 6.58 -6.11
CA GLY A 63 12.52 6.41 -4.91
C GLY A 63 12.33 7.48 -3.81
N LEU A 64 11.61 8.58 -4.07
CA LEU A 64 11.31 9.61 -3.05
C LEU A 64 10.26 9.20 -2.00
N GLY A 65 9.88 7.92 -1.95
CA GLY A 65 8.97 7.43 -0.93
C GLY A 65 7.51 7.89 -1.04
N LYS A 66 7.06 8.50 -2.14
CA LYS A 66 5.66 8.99 -2.31
C LYS A 66 4.58 8.00 -1.86
N SER A 67 4.63 6.77 -2.37
CA SER A 67 3.66 5.73 -1.99
C SER A 67 3.82 5.27 -0.54
N PHE A 68 5.04 5.30 -0.01
CA PHE A 68 5.35 4.94 1.37
C PHE A 68 4.82 6.01 2.34
N SER A 69 5.13 7.27 2.11
CA SER A 69 4.70 8.41 2.93
C SER A 69 3.18 8.52 2.96
N THR A 70 2.51 8.49 1.81
CA THR A 70 1.04 8.56 1.74
C THR A 70 0.40 7.41 2.50
N ARG A 71 0.92 6.20 2.30
CA ARG A 71 0.37 5.02 2.98
C ARG A 71 0.61 5.06 4.48
N ALA A 72 1.79 5.46 4.94
CA ALA A 72 2.09 5.61 6.36
C ALA A 72 1.15 6.64 7.02
N THR A 73 0.93 7.79 6.38
CA THR A 73 -0.01 8.81 6.87
C THR A 73 -1.44 8.28 6.98
N ILE A 74 -1.94 7.60 5.94
CA ILE A 74 -3.31 7.05 5.99
C ILE A 74 -3.40 5.92 7.03
N GLN A 75 -2.36 5.10 7.19
CA GLN A 75 -2.31 4.06 8.24
C GLN A 75 -2.37 4.67 9.64
N GLU A 76 -1.65 5.77 9.89
CA GLU A 76 -1.70 6.50 11.16
C GLU A 76 -3.08 7.11 11.43
N MET A 77 -3.75 7.63 10.40
CA MET A 77 -5.08 8.26 10.55
C MET A 77 -6.19 7.24 10.73
N ASN A 78 -6.35 6.35 9.74
CA ASN A 78 -7.35 5.30 9.76
C ASN A 78 -6.98 4.24 8.71
N PRO A 79 -6.58 3.03 9.15
CA PRO A 79 -6.17 1.98 8.23
C PRO A 79 -7.29 1.43 7.35
N ASP A 80 -8.56 1.61 7.73
CA ASP A 80 -9.70 1.15 6.95
C ASP A 80 -9.95 2.03 5.70
N LEU A 81 -9.28 3.19 5.60
CA LEU A 81 -9.36 4.08 4.43
C LEU A 81 -8.42 3.66 3.29
N ILE A 82 -7.62 2.61 3.47
CA ILE A 82 -6.64 2.18 2.48
C ILE A 82 -7.22 1.09 1.58
N LEU A 83 -7.44 1.45 0.31
CA LEU A 83 -7.72 0.50 -0.76
C LEU A 83 -6.54 0.47 -1.74
N PRO A 84 -5.63 -0.52 -1.66
CA PRO A 84 -4.55 -0.65 -2.63
C PRO A 84 -5.13 -1.07 -3.98
N LEU A 85 -4.83 -0.28 -5.02
CA LEU A 85 -5.24 -0.56 -6.39
C LEU A 85 -4.01 -0.91 -7.24
N ASP A 86 -3.84 -2.19 -7.53
CA ASP A 86 -2.81 -2.68 -8.43
C ASP A 86 -3.36 -2.69 -9.86
N PHE A 87 -2.90 -1.75 -10.68
CA PHE A 87 -3.17 -1.82 -12.11
C PHE A 87 -2.35 -2.95 -12.72
N ALA A 88 -3.03 -4.04 -13.12
CA ALA A 88 -2.43 -5.05 -13.99
C ALA A 88 -1.89 -4.33 -15.22
N ARG A 89 -0.57 -4.36 -15.43
CA ARG A 89 0.06 -3.67 -16.57
C ARG A 89 -0.71 -4.02 -17.83
N SER A 90 -1.32 -3.02 -18.46
CA SER A 90 -1.85 -3.11 -19.80
C SER A 90 -0.67 -3.33 -20.74
N ARG A 91 -0.25 -4.59 -20.91
CA ARG A 91 0.80 -4.94 -21.86
C ARG A 91 0.35 -4.45 -23.25
N PRO A 92 1.11 -3.55 -23.91
CA PRO A 92 0.86 -3.24 -25.30
C PRO A 92 1.23 -4.49 -26.14
N GLY A 93 0.21 -5.23 -26.57
CA GLY A 93 0.29 -6.21 -27.66
C GLY A 93 1.08 -7.50 -27.42
N ARG A 94 0.37 -8.61 -27.23
CA ARG A 94 0.26 -9.70 -28.23
C ARG A 94 -0.81 -10.70 -27.79
N ARG A 95 -1.73 -10.99 -28.71
CA ARG A 95 -2.85 -11.92 -28.56
C ARG A 95 -2.35 -13.29 -28.08
N ILE A 96 -2.67 -13.72 -26.87
CA ILE A 96 -3.03 -15.13 -26.59
C ILE A 96 -3.98 -15.15 -25.38
N CYS A 97 -5.18 -15.66 -25.58
CA CYS A 97 -6.12 -16.00 -24.52
C CYS A 97 -5.54 -17.10 -23.61
N ALA A 98 -5.77 -17.00 -22.30
CA ALA A 98 -5.98 -18.17 -21.46
C ALA A 98 -6.98 -17.81 -20.35
N ARG A 99 -8.26 -18.00 -20.69
CA ARG A 99 -9.40 -18.40 -19.85
C ARG A 99 -9.40 -17.95 -18.38
N SER A 100 -10.12 -16.86 -18.12
CA SER A 100 -11.23 -16.76 -17.14
C SER A 100 -11.35 -15.32 -16.63
N CYS A 101 -11.98 -14.45 -17.40
CA CYS A 101 -12.53 -13.21 -16.84
C CYS A 101 -13.95 -13.08 -17.39
N SER A 102 -14.87 -13.78 -16.74
CA SER A 102 -16.31 -13.56 -16.88
C SER A 102 -16.72 -12.72 -15.68
N ILE A 103 -16.92 -11.42 -15.89
CA ILE A 103 -17.80 -10.63 -15.03
C ILE A 103 -19.09 -10.50 -15.83
N ARG A 104 -20.07 -11.31 -15.43
CA ARG A 104 -21.49 -11.03 -15.62
C ARG A 104 -22.01 -10.55 -14.28
#